data_AF-I3C9P8-F1
#
_entry.id   AF-I3C9P8-F1
#
_cell.length_a   1.000
_cell.length_b   1.000
_cell.length_c   1.000
_cell.angle_alpha   90.00
_cell.angle_beta   90.00
_cell.angle_gamma   90.00
#
_symmetry.space_group_name_H-M   'P 1'
#
loop_
_entity.id
_entity.type
_entity.pdbx_description
1 polymer ?
#
loop_
_entity_poly.entity_id
_entity_poly.type
_entity_poly.pdbx_seq_one_letter_code
_entity_poly.pdbx_strand_id
1 'polypeptide(L)'
;MRKQIILLIALLTFSNLIFGQKSEKELKEYKQFLPYIIKGLKDSKENFSTEKIDQRTVGLFQKPWLTKKIEKEIAEDILNSIIDNKSYNIEKDYREKWNLNFSSQINANKVIRDVYNSNTLLANLFITISDIEFVDANKISIIDTVERKIQINQSRKLHFQTGGVQSSFPLKKEYGNVSGSMNLTLTEYQTISYKEFNSSNENETFDLGNEKELKLLKIENNKAYFYLPKLIDNIKISTTNKKGEEYGENAKMQIPKTIFDYGTGENMTESNTKSIIDNLTLKDINEKPQILLYETNGTIENLYIYLKTNPKELISKRVEIKL
;
A
#
# COMPACT_ATOMS: atom_id res chain seq x y z
N MET A 1 15.48 -7.33 29.97
CA MET A 1 15.02 -8.26 28.91
C MET A 1 13.57 -8.05 28.48
N ARG A 2 12.56 -8.09 29.38
CA ARG A 2 11.14 -7.86 28.99
C ARG A 2 10.86 -6.52 28.26
N LYS A 3 11.54 -5.42 28.63
CA LYS A 3 11.33 -4.10 27.99
C LYS A 3 11.91 -3.97 26.57
N GLN A 4 12.95 -4.73 26.23
CA GLN A 4 13.56 -4.72 24.88
C GLN A 4 12.74 -5.55 23.89
N ILE A 5 12.13 -6.65 24.36
CA ILE A 5 11.24 -7.48 23.55
C ILE A 5 9.93 -6.75 23.23
N ILE A 6 9.40 -5.96 24.17
CA ILE A 6 8.23 -5.11 23.92
C ILE A 6 8.54 -4.00 22.91
N LEU A 7 9.76 -3.44 22.91
CA LEU A 7 10.19 -2.47 21.90
C LEU A 7 10.32 -3.14 20.51
N LEU A 8 10.86 -4.35 20.45
CA LEU A 8 11.02 -5.12 19.21
C LEU A 8 9.66 -5.52 18.60
N ILE A 9 8.70 -5.94 19.45
CA ILE A 9 7.34 -6.29 19.03
C ILE A 9 6.55 -5.04 18.63
N ALA A 10 6.74 -3.91 19.32
CA ALA A 10 6.18 -2.62 18.91
C ALA A 10 6.85 -2.07 17.63
N LEU A 11 8.08 -2.51 17.30
CA LEU A 11 8.79 -2.15 16.06
C LEU A 11 8.34 -3.01 14.87
N LEU A 12 8.00 -4.28 15.10
CA LEU A 12 7.48 -5.19 14.07
C LEU A 12 6.04 -4.85 13.65
N THR A 13 5.25 -4.19 14.51
CA THR A 13 3.91 -3.68 14.15
C THR A 13 3.93 -2.41 13.29
N PHE A 14 5.11 -1.81 13.07
CA PHE A 14 5.29 -0.71 12.10
C PHE A 14 5.54 -1.20 10.67
N SER A 15 5.28 -2.47 10.34
CA SER A 15 5.39 -3.04 8.99
C SER A 15 4.51 -2.38 7.91
N ASN A 16 3.65 -1.42 8.30
CA ASN A 16 2.90 -0.55 7.40
C ASN A 16 3.37 0.92 7.34
N LEU A 17 4.42 1.30 8.08
CA LEU A 17 5.09 2.59 7.87
C LEU A 17 6.09 2.44 6.73
N ILE A 18 5.63 2.75 5.52
CA ILE A 18 6.50 3.46 4.58
C ILE A 18 6.90 4.72 5.33
N PHE A 19 8.04 4.71 6.04
CA PHE A 19 8.62 5.94 6.56
C PHE A 19 8.73 6.87 5.36
N GLY A 20 7.94 7.94 5.35
CA GLY A 20 7.92 8.89 4.25
C GLY A 20 9.34 9.38 4.05
N GLN A 21 9.91 9.29 2.87
CA GLN A 21 11.29 9.72 2.62
C GLN A 21 11.28 11.09 1.92
N LYS A 22 10.25 11.89 2.16
CA LYS A 22 9.88 13.05 1.32
C LYS A 22 10.19 14.39 1.99
N SER A 23 10.62 14.41 3.25
CA SER A 23 11.02 15.62 3.97
C SER A 23 12.20 15.38 4.92
N GLU A 24 12.91 16.46 5.28
CA GLU A 24 14.04 16.43 6.21
C GLU A 24 13.69 15.82 7.58
N LYS A 25 12.48 16.10 8.08
CA LYS A 25 12.01 15.52 9.34
C LYS A 25 11.92 13.99 9.23
N GLU A 26 11.33 13.50 8.15
CA GLU A 26 11.16 12.07 7.99
C GLU A 26 12.49 11.36 7.65
N LEU A 27 13.41 12.04 6.94
CA LEU A 27 14.80 11.56 6.77
C LEU A 27 15.47 11.36 8.13
N LYS A 28 15.32 12.31 9.05
CA LYS A 28 15.88 12.20 10.41
C LYS A 28 15.30 11.01 11.17
N GLU A 29 13.99 10.76 11.05
CA GLU A 29 13.35 9.58 11.63
C GLU A 29 13.88 8.30 10.99
N TYR A 30 13.92 8.22 9.66
CA TYR A 30 14.46 7.08 8.90
C TYR A 30 15.91 6.74 9.32
N LYS A 31 16.78 7.74 9.46
CA LYS A 31 18.17 7.57 9.92
C LYS A 31 18.28 6.87 11.28
N GLN A 32 17.31 7.03 12.18
CA GLN A 32 17.30 6.36 13.49
C GLN A 32 17.09 4.85 13.38
N PHE A 33 16.48 4.36 12.29
CA PHE A 33 16.22 2.94 12.06
C PHE A 33 17.36 2.23 11.34
N LEU A 34 18.16 2.96 10.57
CA LEU A 34 19.24 2.38 9.76
C LEU A 34 20.26 1.53 10.54
N PRO A 35 20.68 1.85 11.79
CA PRO A 35 21.58 0.99 12.53
C PRO A 35 21.03 -0.43 12.75
N TYR A 36 19.71 -0.55 12.97
CA TYR A 36 19.04 -1.83 13.17
C TYR A 36 18.92 -2.62 11.87
N ILE A 37 18.63 -1.94 10.76
CA ILE A 37 18.60 -2.55 9.42
C ILE A 37 19.99 -3.11 9.08
N ILE A 38 21.01 -2.29 9.25
CA ILE A 38 22.41 -2.65 9.02
C ILE A 38 22.80 -3.87 9.85
N LYS A 39 22.46 -3.87 11.15
CA LYS A 39 22.73 -5.01 12.04
C LYS A 39 22.00 -6.28 11.57
N GLY A 40 20.72 -6.16 11.19
CA GLY A 40 19.94 -7.30 10.69
C GLY A 40 20.48 -7.89 9.40
N LEU A 41 21.03 -7.06 8.49
CA LEU A 41 21.71 -7.54 7.28
C LEU A 41 22.96 -8.36 7.62
N LYS A 42 23.72 -7.96 8.63
CA LYS A 42 24.88 -8.72 9.12
C LYS A 42 24.48 -10.04 9.76
N ASP A 43 23.55 -9.99 10.73
CA ASP A 43 23.14 -11.18 11.50
C ASP A 43 22.51 -12.26 10.58
N SER A 44 21.87 -11.85 9.48
CA SER A 44 21.33 -12.78 8.47
C SER A 44 22.38 -13.61 7.72
N LYS A 45 23.66 -13.20 7.72
CA LYS A 45 24.76 -14.01 7.18
C LYS A 45 25.22 -15.11 8.15
N GLU A 46 25.02 -14.90 9.45
CA GLU A 46 25.68 -15.68 10.50
C GLU A 46 24.73 -16.67 11.20
N ASN A 47 23.41 -16.44 11.22
CA ASN A 47 22.45 -17.37 11.81
C ASN A 47 21.10 -17.35 11.07
N PHE A 48 20.79 -18.41 10.33
CA PHE A 48 19.41 -18.72 9.93
C PHE A 48 18.69 -19.35 11.12
N SER A 49 18.16 -18.55 12.04
CA SER A 49 17.11 -19.09 12.91
C SER A 49 15.89 -19.30 12.02
N THR A 50 15.47 -20.56 11.89
CA THR A 50 14.13 -20.90 11.44
C THR A 50 13.16 -20.49 12.55
N GLU A 51 12.96 -19.18 12.73
CA GLU A 51 11.78 -18.72 13.46
C GLU A 51 10.58 -19.41 12.82
N LYS A 52 9.67 -19.94 13.63
CA LYS A 52 8.51 -20.66 13.12
C LYS A 52 7.70 -19.71 12.25
N ILE A 53 7.87 -19.86 10.95
CA ILE A 53 7.15 -19.11 9.93
C ILE A 53 5.69 -19.54 10.03
N ASP A 54 4.80 -18.60 10.29
CA ASP A 54 3.39 -18.81 10.58
C ASP A 54 2.61 -19.45 9.40
N GLN A 55 3.13 -19.32 8.16
CA GLN A 55 2.59 -19.89 6.91
C GLN A 55 1.09 -19.63 6.64
N ARG A 56 0.44 -18.75 7.42
CA ARG A 56 -0.96 -18.38 7.23
C ARG A 56 -1.15 -17.74 5.86
N THR A 57 -2.12 -18.26 5.11
CA THR A 57 -2.51 -17.76 3.80
C THR A 57 -3.87 -17.06 3.86
N VAL A 58 -4.12 -16.17 2.89
CA VAL A 58 -5.37 -15.38 2.79
C VAL A 58 -6.22 -15.73 1.57
N GLY A 59 -5.86 -16.80 0.86
CA GLY A 59 -6.57 -17.31 -0.31
C GLY A 59 -5.70 -17.34 -1.56
N LEU A 60 -6.28 -17.73 -2.70
CA LEU A 60 -5.58 -17.83 -3.98
C LEU A 60 -5.23 -16.46 -4.55
N PHE A 61 -3.98 -16.29 -4.98
CA PHE A 61 -3.55 -15.09 -5.67
C PHE A 61 -4.29 -14.92 -6.99
N GLN A 62 -4.90 -13.76 -7.16
CA GLN A 62 -5.57 -13.40 -8.39
C GLN A 62 -4.65 -12.54 -9.25
N LYS A 63 -4.11 -13.13 -10.32
CA LYS A 63 -3.21 -12.45 -11.26
C LYS A 63 -3.94 -11.30 -11.97
N PRO A 64 -3.65 -10.02 -11.62
CA PRO A 64 -4.43 -8.89 -12.10
C PRO A 64 -4.32 -8.68 -13.62
N TRP A 65 -3.25 -9.17 -14.25
CA TRP A 65 -3.06 -9.12 -15.71
C TRP A 65 -3.91 -10.13 -16.49
N LEU A 66 -4.55 -11.10 -15.82
CA LEU A 66 -5.49 -12.03 -16.44
C LEU A 66 -6.95 -11.56 -16.34
N THR A 67 -7.21 -10.49 -15.59
CA THR A 67 -8.55 -9.96 -15.38
C THR A 67 -9.08 -9.32 -16.67
N LYS A 68 -10.27 -9.74 -17.10
CA LYS A 68 -10.99 -9.13 -18.22
C LYS A 68 -11.39 -7.69 -17.90
N LYS A 69 -11.39 -6.84 -18.93
CA LYS A 69 -11.91 -5.47 -18.84
C LYS A 69 -13.40 -5.48 -18.54
N ILE A 70 -13.83 -4.52 -17.74
CA ILE A 70 -15.23 -4.42 -17.32
C ILE A 70 -16.02 -3.62 -18.34
N GLU A 71 -17.20 -4.14 -18.68
CA GLU A 71 -18.16 -3.47 -19.55
C GLU A 71 -18.88 -2.34 -18.80
N LYS A 72 -19.37 -1.35 -19.55
CA LYS A 72 -19.98 -0.14 -18.96
C LYS A 72 -21.19 -0.47 -18.07
N GLU A 73 -22.02 -1.44 -18.47
CA GLU A 73 -23.20 -1.86 -17.71
C GLU A 73 -22.82 -2.44 -16.34
N ILE A 74 -21.80 -3.30 -16.29
CA ILE A 74 -21.27 -3.86 -15.04
C ILE A 74 -20.66 -2.74 -14.17
N ALA A 75 -19.96 -1.78 -14.77
CA ALA A 75 -19.42 -0.62 -14.08
C ALA A 75 -20.53 0.25 -13.46
N GLU A 76 -21.64 0.42 -14.18
CA GLU A 76 -22.86 1.10 -13.70
C GLU A 76 -23.47 0.38 -12.49
N ASP A 77 -23.61 -0.94 -12.57
CA ASP A 77 -24.17 -1.75 -11.49
C ASP A 77 -23.30 -1.74 -10.23
N ILE A 78 -21.98 -1.82 -10.38
CA ILE A 78 -21.04 -1.69 -9.26
C ILE A 78 -21.25 -0.34 -8.57
N LEU A 79 -21.22 0.76 -9.34
CA LEU A 79 -21.33 2.11 -8.78
C LEU A 79 -22.70 2.36 -8.14
N ASN A 80 -23.79 1.88 -8.76
CA ASN A 80 -25.13 1.92 -8.18
C ASN A 80 -25.19 1.19 -6.84
N SER A 81 -24.67 -0.03 -6.78
CA SER A 81 -24.64 -0.81 -5.55
C SER A 81 -23.89 -0.10 -4.41
N ILE A 82 -22.79 0.59 -4.73
CA ILE A 82 -22.06 1.41 -3.75
C ILE A 82 -22.92 2.58 -3.25
N ILE A 83 -23.65 3.24 -4.14
CA ILE A 83 -24.48 4.40 -3.80
C ILE A 83 -25.72 3.98 -3.01
N ASP A 84 -26.31 2.84 -3.33
CA ASP A 84 -27.54 2.35 -2.70
C ASP A 84 -27.27 1.83 -1.28
N ASN A 85 -26.08 1.26 -1.04
CA ASN A 85 -25.69 0.69 0.25
C ASN A 85 -24.76 1.61 1.06
N LYS A 86 -24.78 2.91 0.78
CA LYS A 86 -23.99 3.89 1.53
C LYS A 86 -24.57 4.14 2.92
N SER A 87 -23.68 4.38 3.87
CA SER A 87 -24.00 4.91 5.18
C SER A 87 -23.03 6.03 5.53
N TYR A 88 -23.53 6.95 6.36
CA TYR A 88 -22.78 8.07 6.88
C TYR A 88 -22.87 8.11 8.39
N ASN A 89 -21.76 8.41 9.05
CA ASN A 89 -21.68 8.57 10.49
C ASN A 89 -20.72 9.72 10.82
N ILE A 90 -21.02 10.49 11.86
CA ILE A 90 -20.12 11.49 12.42
C ILE A 90 -19.57 10.96 13.74
N GLU A 91 -18.27 10.73 13.80
CA GLU A 91 -17.61 10.25 15.00
C GLU A 91 -16.23 10.88 15.19
N LYS A 92 -15.70 10.76 16.41
CA LYS A 92 -14.32 11.12 16.69
C LYS A 92 -13.38 9.97 16.33
N ASP A 93 -12.24 10.31 15.76
CA ASP A 93 -11.12 9.38 15.66
C ASP A 93 -10.38 9.22 17.00
N TYR A 94 -9.39 8.33 17.05
CA TYR A 94 -8.54 8.10 18.23
C TYR A 94 -7.72 9.32 18.68
N ARG A 95 -7.73 10.42 17.91
CA ARG A 95 -7.08 11.70 18.25
C ARG A 95 -8.11 12.73 18.72
N GLU A 96 -9.33 12.31 19.03
CA GLU A 96 -10.46 13.14 19.43
C GLU A 96 -10.95 14.12 18.34
N LYS A 97 -10.67 13.83 17.06
CA LYS A 97 -11.03 14.69 15.93
C LYS A 97 -12.30 14.22 15.25
N TRP A 98 -13.20 15.14 14.97
CA TRP A 98 -14.47 14.85 14.30
C TRP A 98 -14.27 14.51 12.82
N ASN A 99 -14.93 13.46 12.37
CA ASN A 99 -14.93 13.04 10.98
C ASN A 99 -16.33 12.64 10.51
N LEU A 100 -16.67 12.97 9.26
CA LEU A 100 -17.76 12.34 8.52
C LEU A 100 -17.21 11.09 7.83
N ASN A 101 -17.66 9.93 8.28
CA ASN A 101 -17.30 8.65 7.70
C ASN A 101 -18.33 8.25 6.66
N PHE A 102 -17.87 8.07 5.43
CA PHE A 102 -18.59 7.39 4.36
C PHE A 102 -18.18 5.93 4.37
N SER A 103 -19.15 5.03 4.47
CA SER A 103 -18.93 3.61 4.24
C SER A 103 -19.98 3.06 3.30
N SER A 104 -19.59 2.12 2.46
CA SER A 104 -20.49 1.41 1.58
C SER A 104 -20.00 -0.01 1.39
N GLN A 105 -20.92 -0.96 1.26
CA GLN A 105 -20.63 -2.34 0.93
C GLN A 105 -21.31 -2.68 -0.38
N ILE A 106 -20.60 -3.36 -1.28
CA ILE A 106 -21.23 -3.86 -2.48
C ILE A 106 -22.06 -5.08 -2.07
N ASN A 107 -23.40 -4.97 -2.13
CA ASN A 107 -24.28 -6.06 -1.72
C ASN A 107 -24.15 -7.24 -2.71
N ALA A 108 -23.45 -8.28 -2.27
CA ALA A 108 -23.06 -9.41 -3.11
C ALA A 108 -24.25 -10.26 -3.61
N ASN A 109 -25.41 -10.18 -2.95
CA ASN A 109 -26.51 -11.11 -3.17
C ASN A 109 -27.36 -10.84 -4.43
N LYS A 110 -27.22 -9.66 -5.06
CA LYS A 110 -27.96 -9.30 -6.30
C LYS A 110 -27.10 -9.01 -7.52
N VAL A 111 -25.95 -8.36 -7.36
CA VAL A 111 -25.12 -7.90 -8.51
C VAL A 111 -23.97 -8.87 -8.82
N ILE A 112 -23.66 -9.80 -7.90
CA ILE A 112 -22.32 -10.39 -7.78
C ILE A 112 -22.35 -11.93 -7.61
N ARG A 113 -23.43 -12.65 -7.95
CA ARG A 113 -23.32 -14.13 -7.92
C ARG A 113 -22.25 -14.67 -8.89
N ASP A 114 -22.04 -14.00 -10.02
CA ASP A 114 -20.94 -14.30 -10.93
C ASP A 114 -19.63 -13.63 -10.53
N VAL A 115 -19.69 -12.53 -9.76
CA VAL A 115 -18.52 -11.72 -9.38
C VAL A 115 -17.85 -12.20 -8.08
N TYR A 116 -18.56 -12.89 -7.17
CA TYR A 116 -17.98 -13.43 -5.91
C TYR A 116 -17.16 -14.70 -6.17
N ASN A 117 -17.48 -15.43 -7.23
CA ASN A 117 -16.59 -16.42 -7.82
C ASN A 117 -15.37 -15.78 -8.51
N SER A 118 -15.31 -14.45 -8.60
CA SER A 118 -14.29 -13.69 -9.32
C SER A 118 -13.84 -12.43 -8.55
N ASN A 119 -13.26 -12.61 -7.36
CA ASN A 119 -12.42 -11.57 -6.73
C ASN A 119 -11.38 -10.97 -7.72
N THR A 120 -11.08 -11.68 -8.82
CA THR A 120 -10.31 -11.24 -9.98
C THR A 120 -10.81 -9.96 -10.63
N LEU A 121 -12.12 -9.75 -10.78
CA LEU A 121 -12.67 -8.61 -11.54
C LEU A 121 -12.36 -7.26 -10.87
N LEU A 122 -12.38 -7.22 -9.54
CA LEU A 122 -12.11 -5.99 -8.78
C LEU A 122 -10.63 -5.66 -8.68
N ALA A 123 -9.73 -6.58 -9.05
CA ALA A 123 -8.29 -6.41 -8.86
C ALA A 123 -7.77 -5.14 -9.53
N ASN A 124 -8.38 -4.69 -10.63
CA ASN A 124 -7.93 -3.52 -11.40
C ASN A 124 -8.78 -2.27 -11.20
N LEU A 125 -9.81 -2.33 -10.34
CA LEU A 125 -10.72 -1.24 -10.09
C LEU A 125 -10.34 -0.45 -8.83
N PHE A 126 -10.67 0.83 -8.87
CA PHE A 126 -10.67 1.71 -7.70
C PHE A 126 -11.70 2.81 -7.90
N ILE A 127 -12.13 3.43 -6.80
CA ILE A 127 -13.02 4.58 -6.84
C ILE A 127 -12.23 5.83 -6.54
N THR A 128 -12.52 6.90 -7.26
CA THR A 128 -12.07 8.23 -6.90
C THR A 128 -13.25 9.02 -6.33
N ILE A 129 -13.06 9.67 -5.17
CA ILE A 129 -14.02 10.67 -4.66
C ILE A 129 -13.50 12.06 -5.00
N SER A 130 -14.35 12.89 -5.61
CA SER A 130 -14.03 14.25 -6.05
C SER A 130 -15.21 15.20 -5.81
N ASP A 131 -15.02 16.50 -6.07
CA ASP A 131 -16.06 17.55 -5.99
C ASP A 131 -16.88 17.50 -4.70
N ILE A 132 -16.16 17.51 -3.58
CA ILE A 132 -16.71 17.29 -2.25
C ILE A 132 -17.20 18.63 -1.69
N GLU A 133 -18.52 18.73 -1.49
CA GLU A 133 -19.17 19.92 -0.96
C GLU A 133 -20.08 19.52 0.21
N PHE A 134 -19.62 19.69 1.46
CA PHE A 134 -20.42 19.42 2.65
C PHE A 134 -20.64 20.70 3.45
N VAL A 135 -21.90 20.93 3.83
CA VAL A 135 -22.33 22.14 4.52
C VAL A 135 -23.27 21.84 5.69
N ASP A 136 -23.28 22.73 6.67
CA ASP A 136 -24.23 22.72 7.78
C ASP A 136 -25.58 23.33 7.38
N ALA A 137 -26.50 23.45 8.34
CA ALA A 137 -27.82 24.05 8.14
C ALA A 137 -27.77 25.51 7.64
N ASN A 138 -26.66 26.22 7.86
CA ASN A 138 -26.46 27.60 7.44
C ASN A 138 -25.70 27.70 6.10
N LYS A 139 -25.51 26.57 5.40
CA LYS A 139 -24.73 26.47 4.16
C LYS A 139 -23.23 26.80 4.34
N ILE A 140 -22.70 26.63 5.55
CA ILE A 140 -21.28 26.86 5.84
C ILE A 140 -20.52 25.56 5.67
N SER A 141 -19.39 25.60 4.97
CA SER A 141 -18.51 24.44 4.77
C SER A 141 -18.02 23.87 6.10
N ILE A 142 -18.23 22.56 6.27
CA ILE A 142 -17.94 21.85 7.53
C ILE A 142 -16.60 21.13 7.52
N ILE A 143 -15.98 20.97 6.34
CA ILE A 143 -14.72 20.23 6.19
C ILE A 143 -13.59 21.05 6.82
N ASP A 144 -12.81 20.40 7.67
CA ASP A 144 -11.58 20.98 8.19
C ASP A 144 -10.44 20.80 7.18
N THR A 145 -10.06 21.91 6.55
CA THR A 145 -8.97 21.97 5.57
C THR A 145 -7.60 22.24 6.19
N VAL A 146 -7.54 22.56 7.49
CA VAL A 146 -6.30 22.93 8.18
C VAL A 146 -5.50 21.69 8.59
N GLU A 147 -6.17 20.58 8.90
CA GLU A 147 -5.52 19.42 9.51
C GLU A 147 -4.99 18.33 8.56
N ARG A 148 -5.32 18.34 7.27
CA ARG A 148 -4.72 17.41 6.29
C ARG A 148 -4.60 18.02 4.90
N LYS A 149 -3.71 17.42 4.11
CA LYS A 149 -3.53 17.53 2.64
C LYS A 149 -4.80 17.19 1.82
N ILE A 150 -6.00 17.47 2.32
CA ILE A 150 -7.25 17.34 1.60
C ILE A 150 -7.55 18.75 1.10
N GLN A 151 -7.03 19.08 -0.08
CA GLN A 151 -7.54 20.26 -0.77
C GLN A 151 -8.98 19.94 -1.16
N ILE A 152 -9.92 20.81 -0.81
CA ILE A 152 -11.30 20.76 -1.33
C ILE A 152 -11.17 20.67 -2.86
N ASN A 153 -11.70 19.61 -3.47
CA ASN A 153 -11.54 19.19 -4.88
C ASN A 153 -10.37 18.24 -5.24
N GLN A 154 -9.75 17.56 -4.26
CA GLN A 154 -8.80 16.48 -4.57
C GLN A 154 -9.43 15.09 -4.60
N SER A 155 -9.27 14.46 -5.77
CA SER A 155 -9.55 13.05 -6.05
C SER A 155 -8.90 12.12 -5.01
N ARG A 156 -9.69 11.48 -4.15
CA ARG A 156 -9.20 10.43 -3.23
C ARG A 156 -9.46 9.05 -3.82
N LYS A 157 -8.39 8.31 -4.12
CA LYS A 157 -8.48 6.89 -4.52
C LYS A 157 -8.88 6.03 -3.32
N LEU A 158 -9.90 5.20 -3.51
CA LEU A 158 -10.40 4.20 -2.57
C LEU A 158 -10.27 2.82 -3.21
N HIS A 159 -9.81 1.86 -2.40
CA HIS A 159 -9.59 0.48 -2.82
C HIS A 159 -10.62 -0.44 -2.15
N PHE A 160 -11.07 -1.45 -2.90
CA PHE A 160 -12.00 -2.47 -2.44
C PHE A 160 -11.25 -3.54 -1.64
N GLN A 161 -10.94 -3.31 -0.37
CA GLN A 161 -10.20 -4.29 0.44
C GLN A 161 -11.09 -5.44 0.95
N THR A 162 -12.42 -5.27 0.98
CA THR A 162 -13.39 -6.25 1.51
C THR A 162 -14.73 -6.24 0.78
N GLY A 163 -14.74 -5.87 -0.50
CA GLY A 163 -15.99 -5.66 -1.25
C GLY A 163 -16.76 -4.42 -0.78
N GLY A 164 -16.11 -3.50 -0.08
CA GLY A 164 -16.67 -2.23 0.37
C GLY A 164 -15.73 -1.05 0.10
N VAL A 165 -16.27 0.14 0.29
CA VAL A 165 -15.63 1.43 0.07
C VAL A 165 -15.74 2.22 1.37
N GLN A 166 -14.63 2.72 1.88
CA GLN A 166 -14.61 3.51 3.11
C GLN A 166 -13.77 4.77 2.93
N SER A 167 -14.28 5.90 3.39
CA SER A 167 -13.58 7.17 3.43
C SER A 167 -13.98 7.95 4.67
N SER A 168 -13.08 8.80 5.13
CA SER A 168 -13.28 9.65 6.31
C SER A 168 -12.88 11.07 5.94
N PHE A 169 -13.76 12.02 6.22
CA PHE A 169 -13.62 13.44 5.91
C PHE A 169 -13.56 14.24 7.21
N PRO A 170 -12.45 14.95 7.49
CA PRO A 170 -12.30 15.68 8.75
C PRO A 170 -13.28 16.85 8.82
N LEU A 171 -13.86 17.07 10.01
CA LEU A 171 -14.84 18.11 10.28
C LEU A 171 -14.30 19.10 11.31
N LYS A 172 -14.72 20.36 11.22
CA LYS A 172 -14.32 21.41 12.16
C LYS A 172 -14.82 21.17 13.60
N LYS A 173 -15.94 20.46 13.74
CA LYS A 173 -16.62 20.13 15.01
C LYS A 173 -17.68 19.05 14.77
N GLU A 174 -18.44 18.70 15.80
CA GLU A 174 -19.64 17.90 15.66
C GLU A 174 -20.75 18.68 14.94
N TYR A 175 -21.49 18.00 14.06
CA TYR A 175 -22.63 18.55 13.34
C TYR A 175 -23.81 17.60 13.48
N GLY A 176 -24.97 18.12 13.90
CA GLY A 176 -26.20 17.34 14.00
C GLY A 176 -26.95 17.18 12.68
N ASN A 177 -26.76 18.11 11.73
CA ASN A 177 -27.31 18.05 10.38
C ASN A 177 -26.21 18.36 9.37
N VAL A 178 -26.07 17.51 8.35
CA VAL A 178 -25.10 17.72 7.25
C VAL A 178 -25.80 17.50 5.93
N SER A 179 -25.62 18.44 5.01
CA SER A 179 -26.08 18.30 3.62
C SER A 179 -24.93 18.55 2.67
N GLY A 180 -25.01 18.00 1.45
CA GLY A 180 -23.96 18.20 0.48
C GLY A 180 -23.91 17.12 -0.59
N SER A 181 -22.82 17.11 -1.34
CA SER A 181 -22.62 16.12 -2.40
C SER A 181 -21.16 15.78 -2.62
N MET A 182 -20.92 14.65 -3.27
CA MET A 182 -19.61 14.26 -3.78
C MET A 182 -19.75 13.46 -5.08
N ASN A 183 -18.76 13.51 -5.95
CA ASN A 183 -18.69 12.67 -7.14
C ASN A 183 -17.90 11.39 -6.85
N LEU A 184 -18.52 10.24 -7.12
CA LEU A 184 -17.88 8.93 -7.10
C LEU A 184 -17.58 8.49 -8.53
N THR A 185 -16.31 8.29 -8.85
CA THR A 185 -15.85 7.84 -10.17
C THR A 185 -15.22 6.46 -10.08
N LEU A 186 -15.80 5.46 -10.73
CA LEU A 186 -15.21 4.14 -10.88
C LEU A 186 -14.17 4.18 -12.00
N THR A 187 -12.94 3.79 -11.66
CA THR A 187 -11.77 3.83 -12.55
C THR A 187 -11.14 2.46 -12.65
N GLU A 188 -10.65 2.11 -13.83
CA GLU A 188 -9.94 0.85 -14.09
C GLU A 188 -8.53 1.13 -14.62
N TYR A 189 -7.53 0.40 -14.12
CA TYR A 189 -6.19 0.41 -14.72
C TYR A 189 -6.18 -0.33 -16.06
N GLN A 190 -5.81 0.38 -17.13
CA GLN A 190 -5.80 -0.18 -18.47
C GLN A 190 -4.60 -1.09 -18.73
N THR A 191 -3.44 -0.76 -18.18
CA THR A 191 -2.19 -1.46 -18.47
C THR A 191 -1.57 -2.03 -17.20
N ILE A 192 -1.15 -3.29 -17.26
CA ILE A 192 -0.51 -4.00 -16.16
C ILE A 192 0.75 -4.63 -16.69
N SER A 193 1.88 -4.02 -16.36
CA SER A 193 3.19 -4.60 -16.63
C SER A 193 3.54 -5.50 -15.47
N TYR A 194 4.03 -6.71 -15.74
CA TYR A 194 4.32 -7.69 -14.70
C TYR A 194 5.51 -8.57 -15.07
N LYS A 195 6.10 -9.18 -14.05
CA LYS A 195 7.10 -10.22 -14.16
C LYS A 195 6.86 -11.25 -13.06
N GLU A 196 7.06 -12.52 -13.41
CA GLU A 196 6.93 -13.66 -12.50
C GLU A 196 8.30 -14.26 -12.26
N PHE A 197 8.54 -14.69 -11.01
CA PHE A 197 9.78 -15.31 -10.56
C PHE A 197 9.47 -16.47 -9.62
N ASN A 198 10.48 -17.32 -9.44
CA ASN A 198 10.55 -18.38 -8.45
C ASN A 198 11.97 -18.39 -7.83
N SER A 199 12.23 -19.30 -6.91
CA SER A 199 13.50 -19.37 -6.18
C SER A 199 14.74 -19.64 -7.05
N SER A 200 14.56 -20.12 -8.29
CA SER A 200 15.67 -20.30 -9.24
C SER A 200 16.05 -19.02 -9.99
N ASN A 201 15.22 -17.98 -9.94
CA ASN A 201 15.52 -16.69 -10.54
C ASN A 201 16.44 -15.89 -9.60
N GLU A 202 17.74 -15.96 -9.85
CA GLU A 202 18.75 -15.18 -9.15
C GLU A 202 19.41 -14.21 -10.13
N ASN A 203 19.66 -12.97 -9.67
CA ASN A 203 20.32 -11.94 -10.44
C ASN A 203 19.67 -11.61 -11.80
N GLU A 204 18.36 -11.79 -11.94
CA GLU A 204 17.63 -11.54 -13.19
C GLU A 204 17.23 -10.08 -13.35
N THR A 205 17.67 -9.45 -14.44
CA THR A 205 17.28 -8.08 -14.83
C THR A 205 16.00 -8.09 -15.65
N PHE A 206 15.12 -7.13 -15.41
CA PHE A 206 13.83 -7.01 -16.07
C PHE A 206 13.36 -5.55 -16.12
N ASP A 207 12.40 -5.29 -17.00
CA ASP A 207 11.70 -4.02 -17.11
C ASP A 207 10.24 -4.18 -16.67
N LEU A 208 9.65 -3.12 -16.15
CA LEU A 208 8.26 -3.07 -15.71
C LEU A 208 7.58 -1.82 -16.26
N GLY A 209 7.08 -1.93 -17.48
CA GLY A 209 6.51 -0.80 -18.22
C GLY A 209 7.61 0.18 -18.61
N ASN A 210 7.54 1.41 -18.09
CA ASN A 210 8.56 2.43 -18.33
C ASN A 210 9.70 2.40 -17.30
N GLU A 211 9.58 1.59 -16.25
CA GLU A 211 10.63 1.41 -15.24
C GLU A 211 11.60 0.35 -15.72
N LYS A 212 12.82 0.76 -16.04
CA LYS A 212 13.84 -0.10 -16.66
C LYS A 212 14.89 -0.55 -15.65
N GLU A 213 15.64 -1.58 -16.00
CA GLU A 213 16.85 -2.02 -15.27
C GLU A 213 16.58 -2.43 -13.82
N LEU A 214 15.36 -2.90 -13.54
CA LEU A 214 15.05 -3.55 -12.28
C LEU A 214 15.77 -4.89 -12.23
N LYS A 215 16.15 -5.35 -11.04
CA LYS A 215 16.81 -6.65 -10.93
C LYS A 215 16.34 -7.40 -9.69
N LEU A 216 15.92 -8.64 -9.86
CA LEU A 216 15.75 -9.57 -8.75
C LEU A 216 17.14 -10.06 -8.37
N LEU A 217 17.61 -9.70 -7.19
CA LEU A 217 18.92 -10.13 -6.70
C LEU A 217 18.87 -11.59 -6.29
N LYS A 218 17.95 -11.95 -5.40
CA LYS A 218 17.72 -13.32 -4.94
C LYS A 218 16.38 -13.47 -4.22
N ILE A 219 15.92 -14.72 -4.10
CA ILE A 219 14.85 -15.14 -3.19
C ILE A 219 15.46 -16.11 -2.17
N GLU A 220 15.25 -15.85 -0.89
CA GLU A 220 15.82 -16.61 0.21
C GLU A 220 14.73 -16.88 1.25
N ASN A 221 14.20 -18.12 1.23
CA ASN A 221 13.08 -18.54 2.07
C ASN A 221 11.88 -17.57 1.95
N ASN A 222 11.64 -16.78 2.99
CA ASN A 222 10.52 -15.85 3.09
C ASN A 222 10.85 -14.42 2.62
N LYS A 223 12.06 -14.19 2.08
CA LYS A 223 12.57 -12.88 1.68
C LYS A 223 12.90 -12.83 0.19
N ALA A 224 12.59 -11.72 -0.46
CA ALA A 224 13.01 -11.40 -1.82
C ALA A 224 13.72 -10.04 -1.84
N TYR A 225 14.82 -9.96 -2.57
CA TYR A 225 15.66 -8.76 -2.65
C TYR A 225 15.64 -8.24 -4.07
N PHE A 226 15.21 -7.00 -4.25
CA PHE A 226 15.18 -6.34 -5.54
C PHE A 226 16.13 -5.14 -5.54
N TYR A 227 16.84 -4.95 -6.63
CA TYR A 227 17.49 -3.69 -6.96
C TYR A 227 16.54 -2.83 -7.79
N LEU A 228 16.36 -1.59 -7.34
CA LEU A 228 15.59 -0.56 -8.02
C LEU A 228 16.54 0.61 -8.35
N PRO A 229 16.65 1.06 -9.62
CA PRO A 229 17.51 2.19 -9.97
C PRO A 229 17.16 3.51 -9.26
N LYS A 230 15.89 3.66 -8.87
CA LYS A 230 15.33 4.79 -8.12
C LYS A 230 14.13 4.32 -7.31
N LEU A 231 13.61 5.20 -6.45
CA LEU A 231 12.39 4.95 -5.72
C LEU A 231 11.17 4.84 -6.66
N ILE A 232 10.35 3.79 -6.50
CA ILE A 232 9.11 3.59 -7.28
C ILE A 232 7.96 3.26 -6.31
N ASP A 233 7.11 4.24 -6.03
CA ASP A 233 6.06 4.17 -5.01
C ASP A 233 4.95 3.15 -5.32
N ASN A 234 4.71 2.84 -6.60
CA ASN A 234 3.53 2.10 -7.05
C ASN A 234 3.77 0.62 -7.40
N ILE A 235 4.97 0.09 -7.15
CA ILE A 235 5.26 -1.32 -7.39
C ILE A 235 4.49 -2.20 -6.40
N LYS A 236 3.71 -3.13 -6.95
CA LYS A 236 3.05 -4.19 -6.19
C LYS A 236 3.88 -5.46 -6.26
N ILE A 237 3.95 -6.15 -5.12
CA ILE A 237 4.64 -7.42 -4.97
C ILE A 237 3.68 -8.33 -4.23
N SER A 238 3.44 -9.50 -4.81
CA SER A 238 2.68 -10.59 -4.21
C SER A 238 3.54 -11.84 -4.26
N THR A 239 3.45 -12.68 -3.24
CA THR A 239 4.09 -14.00 -3.23
C THR A 239 3.09 -15.07 -2.88
N THR A 240 3.35 -16.29 -3.35
CA THR A 240 2.50 -17.43 -3.04
C THR A 240 3.31 -18.64 -2.63
N ASN A 241 2.63 -19.56 -1.96
CA ASN A 241 3.11 -20.92 -1.74
C ASN A 241 2.99 -21.77 -3.03
N LYS A 242 3.33 -23.07 -2.93
CA LYS A 242 3.24 -24.05 -4.03
C LYS A 242 1.83 -24.24 -4.59
N LYS A 243 0.80 -23.97 -3.77
CA LYS A 243 -0.61 -24.08 -4.15
C LYS A 243 -1.14 -22.81 -4.81
N GLY A 244 -0.34 -21.75 -4.90
CA GLY A 244 -0.76 -20.45 -5.44
C GLY A 244 -1.51 -19.58 -4.43
N GLU A 245 -1.45 -19.89 -3.14
CA GLU A 245 -2.10 -19.11 -2.09
C GLU A 245 -1.19 -17.96 -1.60
N GLU A 246 -1.73 -16.75 -1.48
CA GLU A 246 -1.01 -15.59 -0.95
C GLU A 246 -0.81 -15.68 0.56
N TYR A 247 0.35 -15.21 1.00
CA TYR A 247 0.68 -15.06 2.40
C TYR A 247 -0.06 -13.89 3.04
N GLY A 248 -0.58 -14.10 4.25
CA GLY A 248 -1.43 -13.14 4.93
C GLY A 248 -0.69 -11.93 5.49
N GLU A 249 0.62 -12.04 5.68
CA GLU A 249 1.44 -10.96 6.20
C GLU A 249 2.66 -10.77 5.29
N ASN A 250 2.91 -9.50 4.95
CA ASN A 250 4.09 -9.10 4.22
C ASN A 250 4.57 -7.73 4.66
N ALA A 251 5.86 -7.49 4.49
CA ALA A 251 6.52 -6.22 4.77
C ALA A 251 7.40 -5.82 3.59
N LYS A 252 7.48 -4.52 3.33
CA LYS A 252 8.37 -3.92 2.33
C LYS A 252 9.30 -2.94 3.02
N MET A 253 10.58 -3.08 2.76
CA MET A 253 11.60 -2.18 3.28
C MET A 253 12.50 -1.72 2.14
N GLN A 254 12.60 -0.40 1.95
CA GLN A 254 13.52 0.21 1.01
C GLN A 254 14.77 0.66 1.75
N ILE A 255 15.92 0.29 1.22
CA ILE A 255 17.23 0.52 1.82
C ILE A 255 18.11 1.15 0.73
N PRO A 256 18.71 2.33 0.94
CA PRO A 256 19.68 2.88 0.00
C PRO A 256 20.76 1.84 -0.31
N LYS A 257 21.09 1.67 -1.59
CA LYS A 257 22.06 0.64 -2.00
C LYS A 257 23.39 0.79 -1.25
N THR A 258 23.83 2.02 -1.00
CA THR A 258 25.04 2.33 -0.22
C THR A 258 24.99 1.75 1.20
N ILE A 259 23.83 1.80 1.86
CA ILE A 259 23.61 1.24 3.19
C ILE A 259 23.55 -0.28 3.13
N PHE A 260 22.90 -0.84 2.11
CA PHE A 260 22.86 -2.29 1.92
C PHE A 260 24.24 -2.88 1.66
N ASP A 261 25.02 -2.28 0.76
CA ASP A 261 26.39 -2.69 0.43
C ASP A 261 27.28 -2.61 1.68
N TYR A 262 27.15 -1.53 2.46
CA TYR A 262 27.87 -1.38 3.73
C TYR A 262 27.46 -2.42 4.78
N GLY A 263 26.15 -2.65 4.95
CA GLY A 263 25.60 -3.62 5.91
C GLY A 263 25.87 -5.08 5.56
N THR A 264 26.23 -5.37 4.32
CA THR A 264 26.64 -6.70 3.86
C THR A 264 28.16 -6.84 3.73
N GLY A 265 28.94 -5.79 4.00
CA GLY A 265 30.41 -5.83 4.00
C GLY A 265 31.02 -6.46 5.28
N GLU A 266 32.33 -6.70 5.26
CA GLU A 266 33.05 -7.37 6.36
C GLU A 266 33.57 -6.40 7.45
N ASN A 267 33.81 -5.13 7.11
CA ASN A 267 34.52 -4.16 7.97
C ASN A 267 33.60 -3.08 8.55
N MET A 268 32.64 -3.51 9.38
CA MET A 268 31.67 -2.63 10.02
C MET A 268 32.14 -2.16 11.40
N THR A 269 32.26 -0.85 11.61
CA THR A 269 32.53 -0.25 12.93
C THR A 269 31.41 0.70 13.33
N GLU A 270 31.22 0.96 14.62
CA GLU A 270 30.23 1.94 15.08
C GLU A 270 30.46 3.33 14.49
N SER A 271 31.73 3.77 14.43
CA SER A 271 32.13 5.06 13.85
C SER A 271 31.75 5.17 12.37
N ASN A 272 32.09 4.15 11.56
CA ASN A 272 31.76 4.15 10.13
C ASN A 272 30.24 4.06 9.90
N THR A 273 29.54 3.30 10.74
CA THR A 273 28.08 3.15 10.68
C THR A 273 27.38 4.48 10.97
N LYS A 274 27.84 5.21 11.98
CA LYS A 274 27.32 6.54 12.28
C LYS A 274 27.61 7.51 11.13
N SER A 275 28.84 7.53 10.63
CA SER A 275 29.26 8.41 9.53
C SER A 275 28.42 8.20 8.26
N ILE A 276 28.19 6.95 7.83
CA ILE A 276 27.42 6.68 6.62
C ILE A 276 25.95 7.09 6.77
N ILE A 277 25.36 6.92 7.96
CA ILE A 277 23.98 7.32 8.25
C ILE A 277 23.83 8.83 8.30
N ASP A 278 24.73 9.52 9.02
CA ASP A 278 24.69 10.97 9.20
C ASP A 278 24.82 11.69 7.84
N ASN A 279 25.60 11.13 6.92
CA ASN A 279 25.83 11.69 5.59
C ASN A 279 24.73 11.42 4.55
N LEU A 280 23.73 10.58 4.86
CA LEU A 280 22.62 10.35 3.92
C LEU A 280 21.78 11.62 3.70
N THR A 281 21.42 11.86 2.45
CA THR A 281 20.57 12.97 2.02
C THR A 281 19.26 12.46 1.44
N LEU A 282 18.29 13.37 1.24
CA LEU A 282 17.05 13.05 0.51
C LEU A 282 17.32 12.53 -0.91
N LYS A 283 18.39 13.01 -1.55
CA LYS A 283 18.80 12.55 -2.88
C LYS A 283 19.23 11.09 -2.88
N ASP A 284 19.96 10.67 -1.84
CA ASP A 284 20.41 9.28 -1.70
C ASP A 284 19.25 8.29 -1.55
N ILE A 285 18.09 8.78 -1.10
CA ILE A 285 16.93 7.97 -0.85
C ILE A 285 15.95 7.98 -2.02
N ASN A 286 15.71 9.16 -2.61
CA ASN A 286 14.69 9.31 -3.65
C ASN A 286 15.21 9.08 -5.07
N GLU A 287 16.46 9.47 -5.34
CA GLU A 287 17.00 9.52 -6.71
C GLU A 287 18.08 8.48 -6.98
N LYS A 288 18.72 7.95 -5.94
CA LYS A 288 19.76 6.93 -6.08
C LYS A 288 19.18 5.50 -5.98
N PRO A 289 19.94 4.49 -6.42
CA PRO A 289 19.49 3.12 -6.35
C PRO A 289 19.14 2.64 -4.95
N GLN A 290 18.05 1.89 -4.86
CA GLN A 290 17.52 1.31 -3.64
C GLN A 290 17.51 -0.22 -3.73
N ILE A 291 17.69 -0.88 -2.60
CA ILE A 291 17.36 -2.28 -2.40
C ILE A 291 15.99 -2.35 -1.74
N LEU A 292 15.04 -2.99 -2.40
CA LEU A 292 13.75 -3.32 -1.84
C LEU A 292 13.80 -4.75 -1.30
N LEU A 293 13.77 -4.87 0.03
CA LEU A 293 13.52 -6.12 0.73
C LEU A 293 12.02 -6.31 0.87
N TYR A 294 11.53 -7.43 0.34
CA TYR A 294 10.16 -7.91 0.56
C TYR A 294 10.21 -9.16 1.43
N GLU A 295 9.51 -9.14 2.55
CA GLU A 295 9.46 -10.25 3.50
C GLU A 295 8.02 -10.70 3.71
N THR A 296 7.80 -12.00 3.88
CA THR A 296 6.48 -12.59 4.16
C THR A 296 6.51 -13.51 5.36
N ASN A 297 5.32 -13.85 5.88
CA ASN A 297 5.17 -14.88 6.91
C ASN A 297 5.16 -16.31 6.35
N GLY A 298 5.80 -16.56 5.20
CA GLY A 298 5.79 -17.84 4.49
C GLY A 298 6.97 -18.02 3.54
N THR A 299 7.28 -19.26 3.15
CA THR A 299 8.34 -19.52 2.16
C THR A 299 7.88 -19.14 0.76
N ILE A 300 8.58 -18.22 0.11
CA ILE A 300 8.25 -17.74 -1.23
C ILE A 300 8.53 -18.85 -2.26
N GLU A 301 7.47 -19.37 -2.88
CA GLU A 301 7.57 -20.34 -3.96
C GLU A 301 7.43 -19.64 -5.31
N ASN A 302 6.44 -18.76 -5.42
CA ASN A 302 6.28 -17.87 -6.56
C ASN A 302 6.25 -16.41 -6.09
N LEU A 303 6.84 -15.54 -6.90
CA LEU A 303 6.96 -14.12 -6.65
C LEU A 303 6.47 -13.37 -7.89
N TYR A 304 5.59 -12.42 -7.66
CA TYR A 304 4.97 -11.61 -8.70
C TYR A 304 5.25 -10.15 -8.42
N ILE A 305 5.86 -9.46 -9.37
CA ILE A 305 6.03 -8.00 -9.34
C ILE A 305 5.23 -7.37 -10.47
N TYR A 306 4.45 -6.35 -10.16
CA TYR A 306 3.59 -5.72 -11.16
C TYR A 306 3.33 -4.24 -10.90
N LEU A 307 3.09 -3.51 -11.98
CA LEU A 307 2.78 -2.08 -12.00
C LEU A 307 1.48 -1.86 -12.76
N LYS A 308 0.52 -1.21 -12.11
CA LYS A 308 -0.77 -0.81 -12.70
C LYS A 308 -0.67 0.63 -13.17
N THR A 309 -0.92 0.87 -14.45
CA THR A 309 -0.79 2.19 -15.09
C THR A 309 -2.00 2.51 -15.97
N ASN A 310 -2.06 3.73 -16.49
CA ASN A 310 -3.11 4.22 -17.37
C ASN A 310 -4.52 4.07 -16.74
N PRO A 311 -4.80 4.76 -15.63
CA PRO A 311 -6.14 4.78 -15.07
C PRO A 311 -7.12 5.38 -16.10
N LYS A 312 -8.22 4.68 -16.35
CA LYS A 312 -9.30 5.14 -17.24
C LYS A 312 -10.61 5.16 -16.48
N GLU A 313 -11.28 6.30 -16.50
CA GLU A 313 -12.60 6.44 -15.93
C GLU A 313 -13.60 5.58 -16.71
N LEU A 314 -14.37 4.77 -16.00
CA LEU A 314 -15.43 3.96 -16.58
C LEU A 314 -16.77 4.70 -16.46
N ILE A 315 -17.07 5.20 -15.26
CA ILE A 315 -18.30 5.93 -14.96
C ILE A 315 -18.12 6.84 -13.73
N SER A 316 -18.84 7.97 -13.72
CA SER A 316 -18.96 8.86 -12.57
C SER A 316 -20.42 9.12 -12.22
N LYS A 317 -20.73 9.21 -10.92
CA LYS A 317 -22.06 9.58 -10.40
C LYS A 317 -21.93 10.53 -9.21
N ARG A 318 -22.79 11.55 -9.19
CA ARG A 318 -22.96 12.45 -8.04
C ARG A 318 -23.79 11.76 -6.97
N VAL A 319 -23.33 11.87 -5.74
CA VAL A 319 -23.97 11.31 -4.55
C VAL A 319 -24.33 12.44 -3.61
N GLU A 320 -25.61 12.57 -3.32
CA GLU A 320 -26.12 13.51 -2.33
C GLU A 320 -26.00 12.91 -0.91
N ILE A 321 -25.60 13.76 0.03
CA ILE A 321 -25.48 13.45 1.45
C ILE A 321 -26.54 14.26 2.19
N LYS A 322 -27.27 13.56 3.07
CA LYS A 322 -28.19 14.15 4.02
C LYS A 322 -28.18 13.33 5.31
N LEU A 323 -27.68 13.94 6.37
CA LEU A 323 -27.66 13.44 7.75
C LEU A 323 -28.53 14.35 8.60
#